data_AF-A0AAD5GHU6-F1
#
_entry.id   AF-A0AAD5GHU6-F1
#
_cell.length_a   1.000
_cell.length_b   1.000
_cell.length_c   1.000
_cell.angle_alpha   90.00
_cell.angle_beta   90.00
_cell.angle_gamma   90.00
#
_symmetry.space_group_name_H-M   'P 1'
#
loop_
_entity.id
_entity.type
_entity.pdbx_description
1 polymer ?
#
loop_
_entity_poly.entity_id
_entity_poly.type
_entity_poly.pdbx_seq_one_letter_code
_entity_poly.pdbx_strand_id
1 'polypeptide(L)'
;MAPEVYRRESYDKSVDVYSFAFIVHEGGPSNSDELPEHLAAKRAYENSRPPLSSYIYPEPVRMLLQKCWHRNPDVRPKFEEIIIELEFILEIERRKLADGLCRTCGIL
;
A
#
# COMPACT_ATOMS: atom_id res chain seq x y z
N MET A 1 10.16 7.92 4.34
CA MET A 1 9.61 9.25 4.70
C MET A 1 8.78 9.80 3.57
N ALA A 2 7.77 10.61 3.87
CA ALA A 2 6.95 11.29 2.86
C ALA A 2 7.76 12.34 2.08
N PRO A 3 7.43 12.61 0.80
CA PRO A 3 8.16 13.56 -0.05
C PRO A 3 8.29 14.98 0.52
N GLU A 4 7.22 15.49 1.13
CA GLU A 4 7.16 16.81 1.76
C GLU A 4 8.03 16.89 3.02
N VAL A 5 8.12 15.80 3.79
CA VAL A 5 9.02 15.70 4.95
C VAL A 5 10.48 15.70 4.48
N TYR A 6 10.79 14.91 3.45
CA TYR A 6 12.13 14.87 2.85
C TYR A 6 12.56 16.26 2.36
N ARG A 7 11.64 16.98 1.71
CA ARG A 7 11.86 18.31 1.14
C ARG A 7 11.77 19.45 2.17
N ARG A 8 11.52 19.14 3.45
CA ARG A 8 11.38 20.11 4.55
C ARG A 8 10.27 21.14 4.30
N GLU A 9 9.18 20.68 3.69
CA GLU A 9 7.98 21.48 3.46
C GLU A 9 7.03 21.38 4.67
N SER A 10 5.97 22.21 4.67
CA SER A 10 4.89 22.06 5.65
C SER A 10 4.21 20.70 5.47
N TYR A 11 3.92 20.04 6.58
CA TYR A 11 3.29 18.73 6.59
C TYR A 11 2.27 18.61 7.73
N ASP A 12 1.39 17.62 7.60
CA ASP A 12 0.38 17.27 8.59
C ASP A 12 0.40 15.75 8.84
N LYS A 13 -0.69 15.20 9.41
CA LYS A 13 -0.80 13.77 9.73
C LYS A 13 -0.84 12.86 8.49
N SER A 14 -1.02 13.39 7.28
CA SER A 14 -1.02 12.59 6.04
C SER A 14 0.35 11.96 5.73
N VAL A 15 1.42 12.42 6.39
CA VAL A 15 2.77 11.81 6.29
C VAL A 15 2.81 10.40 6.90
N ASP A 16 1.96 10.15 7.89
CA ASP A 16 1.85 8.85 8.56
C ASP A 16 1.10 7.86 7.65
N VAL A 17 0.10 8.33 6.90
CA VAL A 17 -0.61 7.56 5.87
C VAL A 17 0.35 7.13 4.75
N TYR A 18 1.21 8.03 4.31
CA TYR A 18 2.26 7.69 3.35
C TYR A 18 3.20 6.61 3.90
N SER A 19 3.62 6.76 5.16
CA SER A 19 4.55 5.83 5.80
C SER A 19 3.90 4.45 6.03
N PHE A 20 2.60 4.42 6.36
CA PHE A 20 1.81 3.20 6.48
C PHE A 20 1.87 2.36 5.20
N ALA A 21 1.69 2.95 4.03
CA ALA A 21 1.75 2.22 2.76
C ALA A 21 3.10 1.52 2.55
N PHE A 22 4.19 2.18 2.93
CA PHE A 22 5.53 1.58 2.86
C PHE A 22 5.73 0.50 3.92
N ILE A 23 5.23 0.65 5.14
CA ILE A 23 5.29 -0.42 6.15
C ILE A 23 4.59 -1.69 5.64
N VAL A 24 3.41 -1.55 5.00
CA VAL A 24 2.70 -2.68 4.39
C VAL A 24 3.49 -3.27 3.21
N HIS A 25 4.17 -2.43 2.43
CA HIS A 25 5.01 -2.90 1.32
C HIS A 25 6.27 -3.65 1.79
N GLU A 26 6.98 -3.13 2.81
CA GLU A 26 8.23 -3.71 3.35
C GLU A 26 7.99 -5.03 4.09
N GLY A 27 6.74 -5.38 4.41
CA GLY A 27 6.38 -6.74 4.81
C GLY A 27 6.51 -7.79 3.69
N GLY A 28 6.74 -7.35 2.44
CA GLY A 28 7.05 -8.20 1.28
C GLY A 28 8.56 -8.34 1.02
N PRO A 29 8.98 -9.20 0.07
CA PRO A 29 10.38 -9.36 -0.30
C PRO A 29 10.93 -8.06 -0.91
N SER A 30 11.99 -7.51 -0.32
CA SER A 30 12.70 -6.33 -0.79
C SER A 30 14.04 -6.75 -1.39
N ASN A 31 14.22 -6.54 -2.70
CA ASN A 31 15.43 -6.88 -3.47
C ASN A 31 16.09 -5.62 -4.03
N SER A 32 16.23 -4.58 -3.22
CA SER A 32 16.89 -3.35 -3.65
C SER A 32 18.35 -3.35 -3.24
N ASP A 33 19.24 -3.39 -4.22
CA ASP A 33 20.67 -3.10 -4.03
C ASP A 33 20.97 -1.59 -3.89
N GLU A 34 19.96 -0.73 -4.07
CA GLU A 34 20.11 0.72 -3.92
C GLU A 34 20.17 1.15 -2.45
N LEU A 35 21.05 2.12 -2.17
CA LEU A 35 21.15 2.76 -0.86
C LEU A 35 19.81 3.41 -0.44
N PRO A 36 19.39 3.27 0.83
CA PRO A 36 18.13 3.83 1.32
C PRO A 36 17.95 5.33 1.06
N GLU A 37 19.04 6.10 1.12
CA GLU A 37 19.06 7.54 0.88
C GLU A 37 18.72 7.88 -0.58
N HIS A 38 19.25 7.13 -1.54
CA HIS A 38 18.95 7.32 -2.96
C HIS A 38 17.49 6.97 -3.27
N LEU A 39 16.98 5.87 -2.70
CA LEU A 39 15.57 5.52 -2.82
C LEU A 39 14.66 6.62 -2.25
N ALA A 40 15.01 7.17 -1.09
CA ALA A 40 14.25 8.27 -0.49
C ALA A 40 14.25 9.52 -1.39
N ALA A 41 15.38 9.87 -1.99
CA ALA A 41 15.48 10.97 -2.94
C ALA A 41 14.63 10.74 -4.19
N LYS A 42 14.71 9.55 -4.83
CA LYS A 42 13.88 9.19 -5.99
C LYS A 42 12.39 9.24 -5.66
N ARG A 43 12.00 8.73 -4.49
CA ARG A 43 10.60 8.77 -4.01
C ARG A 43 10.10 10.21 -3.84
N ALA A 44 10.96 11.10 -3.35
CA ALA A 44 10.62 12.51 -3.09
C ALA A 44 10.56 13.37 -4.35
N TYR A 45 11.54 13.23 -5.26
CA TYR A 45 11.70 14.12 -6.42
C TYR A 45 11.17 13.53 -7.73
N GLU A 46 11.33 12.23 -7.94
CA GLU A 46 10.94 11.54 -9.18
C GLU A 46 9.59 10.83 -9.07
N ASN A 47 8.95 10.89 -7.89
CA ASN A 47 7.72 10.17 -7.58
C ASN A 47 7.84 8.64 -7.80
N SER A 48 9.06 8.10 -7.65
CA SER A 48 9.30 6.66 -7.74
C SER A 48 8.54 5.91 -6.64
N ARG A 49 7.95 4.76 -6.97
CA ARG A 49 7.24 3.88 -6.04
C ARG A 49 7.64 2.43 -6.31
N PRO A 50 7.75 1.60 -5.26
CA PRO A 50 8.11 0.20 -5.47
C PRO A 50 6.95 -0.54 -6.16
N PRO A 51 7.26 -1.59 -6.93
CA PRO A 51 6.25 -2.37 -7.63
C PRO A 51 5.35 -3.12 -6.64
N LEU A 52 4.05 -3.10 -6.89
CA LEU A 52 3.07 -3.89 -6.14
C LEU A 52 2.74 -5.16 -6.92
N SER A 53 3.41 -6.26 -6.58
CA SER A 53 3.19 -7.55 -7.22
C SER A 53 1.77 -8.05 -7.00
N SER A 54 1.09 -8.44 -8.07
CA SER A 54 -0.25 -9.04 -8.01
C SER A 54 -0.28 -10.41 -7.36
N TYR A 55 0.88 -11.06 -7.23
CA TYR A 55 1.03 -12.33 -6.53
C TYR A 55 0.95 -12.15 -5.00
N ILE A 56 1.40 -11.00 -4.50
CA ILE A 56 1.47 -10.72 -3.05
C ILE A 56 0.25 -9.92 -2.60
N TYR A 57 -0.15 -8.92 -3.37
CA TYR A 57 -1.20 -7.98 -3.00
C TYR A 57 -2.43 -8.16 -3.89
N PRO A 58 -3.60 -8.49 -3.32
CA PRO A 58 -4.88 -8.42 -4.03
C PRO A 58 -5.10 -7.03 -4.65
N GLU A 59 -5.85 -6.97 -5.74
CA GLU A 59 -6.08 -5.72 -6.48
C GLU A 59 -6.62 -4.57 -5.61
N PRO A 60 -7.60 -4.80 -4.71
CA PRO A 60 -8.10 -3.73 -3.85
C PRO A 60 -7.04 -3.18 -2.90
N VAL A 61 -6.15 -4.05 -2.39
CA VAL A 61 -5.02 -3.65 -1.54
C VAL A 61 -4.04 -2.79 -2.33
N ARG A 62 -3.75 -3.15 -3.59
CA ARG A 62 -2.85 -2.37 -4.43
C ARG A 62 -3.41 -0.97 -4.69
N MET A 63 -4.70 -0.85 -4.98
CA MET A 63 -5.36 0.44 -5.15
C MET A 63 -5.31 1.28 -3.88
N LEU A 64 -5.57 0.68 -2.73
CA LEU A 64 -5.51 1.37 -1.43
C LEU A 64 -4.09 1.88 -1.14
N LEU A 65 -3.05 1.05 -1.30
CA LEU A 65 -1.66 1.45 -1.12
C LEU A 65 -1.27 2.60 -2.08
N GLN A 66 -1.75 2.55 -3.32
CA GLN A 66 -1.57 3.62 -4.32
C GLN A 66 -2.14 4.96 -3.88
N LYS A 67 -3.32 4.98 -3.24
CA LYS A 67 -3.91 6.19 -2.64
C LYS A 67 -3.09 6.65 -1.43
N CYS A 68 -2.68 5.74 -0.55
CA CYS A 68 -1.98 6.09 0.70
C CYS A 68 -0.62 6.75 0.47
N TRP A 69 0.17 6.31 -0.51
CA TRP A 69 1.47 6.93 -0.85
C TRP A 69 1.42 7.93 -2.01
N HIS A 70 0.25 8.52 -2.26
CA HIS A 70 0.08 9.49 -3.34
C HIS A 70 0.97 10.73 -3.12
N ARG A 71 1.43 11.34 -4.22
CA ARG A 71 2.31 12.52 -4.19
C ARG A 71 1.68 13.70 -3.47
N ASN A 72 0.46 14.05 -3.87
CA ASN A 72 -0.33 15.08 -3.20
C ASN A 72 -0.82 14.54 -1.84
N PRO A 73 -0.48 15.17 -0.70
CA PRO A 73 -0.98 14.78 0.62
C PRO A 73 -2.51 14.91 0.75
N ASP A 74 -3.14 15.86 0.06
CA ASP A 74 -4.58 16.13 0.22
C ASP A 74 -5.49 15.04 -0.35
N VAL A 75 -4.97 14.18 -1.22
CA VAL A 75 -5.73 13.06 -1.78
C VAL A 75 -5.48 11.74 -1.05
N ARG A 76 -4.57 11.74 -0.06
CA ARG A 76 -4.33 10.56 0.75
C ARG A 76 -5.55 10.37 1.67
N PRO A 77 -6.09 9.14 1.78
CA PRO A 77 -7.22 8.88 2.65
C PRO A 77 -6.82 9.07 4.11
N LYS A 78 -7.78 9.40 4.96
CA LYS A 78 -7.59 9.39 6.41
C LYS A 78 -7.55 7.95 6.92
N PHE A 79 -6.96 7.74 8.09
CA PHE A 79 -6.89 6.39 8.67
C PHE A 79 -8.27 5.78 8.91
N GLU A 80 -9.28 6.58 9.25
CA GLU A 80 -10.65 6.10 9.40
C GLU A 80 -11.18 5.49 8.10
N GLU A 81 -10.89 6.11 6.96
CA GLU A 81 -11.27 5.62 5.62
C GLU A 81 -10.48 4.37 5.23
N ILE A 82 -9.18 4.35 5.55
CA ILE A 82 -8.30 3.19 5.32
C ILE A 82 -8.81 1.96 6.08
N ILE A 83 -9.20 2.13 7.35
CA ILE A 83 -9.73 1.03 8.18
C ILE A 83 -11.00 0.46 7.55
N ILE A 84 -11.95 1.31 7.16
CA ILE A 84 -13.19 0.89 6.50
C ILE A 84 -12.90 0.14 5.20
N GLU A 85 -11.99 0.65 4.36
CA GLU A 85 -11.62 0.00 3.08
C GLU A 85 -10.95 -1.36 3.34
N LEU A 86 -10.08 -1.49 4.35
CA LEU A 86 -9.45 -2.75 4.73
C LEU A 86 -10.44 -3.78 5.27
N GLU A 87 -11.38 -3.37 6.13
CA GLU A 87 -12.43 -4.26 6.66
C GLU A 87 -13.28 -4.84 5.52
N PHE A 88 -13.66 -3.99 4.55
CA PHE A 88 -14.39 -4.42 3.36
C PHE A 88 -13.59 -5.39 2.50
N ILE A 89 -12.31 -5.12 2.27
CA ILE A 89 -11.42 -6.02 1.53
C ILE A 89 -11.30 -7.38 2.24
N LEU A 90 -11.11 -7.38 3.57
CA LEU A 90 -11.00 -8.62 4.35
C LEU A 90 -12.26 -9.47 4.26
N GLU A 91 -13.45 -8.85 4.28
CA GLU A 91 -14.71 -9.56 4.13
C GLU A 91 -14.84 -10.20 2.72
N ILE A 92 -14.45 -9.49 1.67
CA ILE A 92 -14.43 -10.05 0.30
C ILE A 92 -13.49 -11.24 0.21
N GLU A 93 -12.27 -11.12 0.72
CA GLU A 93 -11.27 -12.20 0.65
C GLU A 93 -11.70 -13.42 1.48
N ARG A 94 -12.35 -13.22 2.64
CA ARG A 94 -12.94 -14.30 3.44
C ARG A 94 -14.05 -15.05 2.69
N ARG A 95 -14.92 -14.33 1.98
CA ARG A 95 -15.98 -14.94 1.15
C ARG A 95 -15.38 -15.75 0.00
N LYS A 96 -14.37 -15.24 -0.70
CA LYS A 96 -13.67 -15.98 -1.76
C LYS A 96 -13.04 -17.28 -1.24
N LEU A 97 -12.47 -17.27 -0.04
CA LEU A 97 -11.94 -18.47 0.61
C LEU A 97 -13.04 -19.49 0.94
N ALA A 98 -14.19 -19.01 1.45
CA ALA A 98 -15.35 -19.86 1.73
C ALA A 98 -15.94 -20.48 0.45
N ASP A 99 -16.09 -19.69 -0.62
CA ASP A 99 -16.58 -20.13 -1.93
C ASP A 99 -15.57 -21.07 -2.63
N GLY A 100 -14.28 -20.85 -2.40
CA GLY A 100 -13.17 -21.67 -2.92
C GLY A 100 -13.07 -23.05 -2.29
N LEU A 101 -13.47 -23.21 -1.02
CA LEU A 101 -13.57 -24.52 -0.37
C LEU A 101 -14.67 -25.42 -0.94
N CYS A 102 -15.60 -24.88 -1.73
CA CYS A 102 -16.71 -25.63 -2.35
C CYS A 102 -16.30 -26.38 -3.64
N ARG A 103 -15.09 -26.14 -4.20
CA ARG A 103 -14.70 -26.77 -5.48
C ARG A 103 -14.04 -28.14 -5.37
N THR A 104 -13.72 -28.62 -4.16
CA THR A 104 -13.18 -29.97 -3.95
C THR A 104 -14.22 -31.02 -3.60
N CYS A 105 -15.52 -30.67 -3.54
CA CYS A 105 -16.59 -31.63 -3.27
C CYS A 105 -17.32 -32.14 -4.52
N GLY A 106 -16.75 -31.95 -5.73
CA GLY A 106 -17.52 -32.10 -6.97
C GLY A 106 -16.77 -32.64 -8.20
N ILE A 107 -15.76 -33.49 -8.05
CA ILE A 107 -15.30 -34.35 -9.16
C ILE A 107 -15.19 -35.79 -8.63
N LEU A 108 -16.08 -36.61 -9.20
CA LEU A 108 -16.20 -38.08 -9.20
C LEU A 108 -15.05 -38.91 -8.61
#